data_AF-A0A4Q4D7C4-F1
#
_entry.id   AF-A0A4Q4D7C4-F1
#
_cell.length_a   1.000
_cell.length_b   1.000
_cell.length_c   1.000
_cell.angle_alpha   90.00
_cell.angle_beta   90.00
_cell.angle_gamma   90.00
#
_symmetry.space_group_name_H-M   'P 1'
#
loop_
_entity.id
_entity.type
_entity.pdbx_description
1 polymer ?
#
loop_
_entity_poly.entity_id
_entity_poly.type
_entity_poly.pdbx_seq_one_letter_code
_entity_poly.pdbx_strand_id
1 'polypeptide(L)'
;MRVPLEWLRSLVSLPDVSTEEIAERLTMFDLKLEEIVGGGITGPLTAGRVLEVRPEEQKNGKVINWCRVDVGALNEPSVPDAPGDDVPSRGIICGAHNFKPGDLVVVS
;
A
#
# COMPACT_ATOMS: atom_id res chain seq x y z
N MET A 1 1.90 14.66 17.98
CA MET A 1 0.54 14.32 17.49
C MET A 1 0.56 14.45 15.96
N ARG A 2 -0.05 13.53 15.20
CA ARG A 2 -0.16 13.63 13.73
C ARG A 2 -1.61 13.81 13.32
N VAL A 3 -1.86 14.64 12.31
CA VAL A 3 -3.20 14.95 11.79
C VAL A 3 -3.15 14.95 10.26
N PRO A 4 -3.96 14.11 9.57
CA PRO A 4 -4.13 14.22 8.13
C PRO A 4 -4.82 15.53 7.75
N LEU A 5 -4.28 16.27 6.78
CA LEU A 5 -4.86 17.54 6.36
C LEU A 5 -6.27 17.40 5.77
N GLU A 6 -6.55 16.31 5.06
CA GLU A 6 -7.88 16.05 4.51
C GLU A 6 -8.92 15.91 5.62
N TRP A 7 -8.57 15.23 6.72
CA TRP A 7 -9.44 15.13 7.88
C TRP A 7 -9.65 16.49 8.57
N LEU A 8 -8.58 17.30 8.73
CA LEU A 8 -8.71 18.66 9.26
C LEU A 8 -9.65 19.53 8.40
N ARG A 9 -9.51 19.48 7.07
CA ARG A 9 -10.36 20.20 6.11
C ARG A 9 -11.83 19.75 6.15
N SER A 10 -12.10 18.51 6.59
CA SER A 10 -13.47 18.04 6.78
C SER A 10 -14.17 18.64 8.02
N LEU A 11 -13.39 19.13 8.99
CA LEU A 11 -13.90 19.67 10.26
C LEU A 11 -13.98 21.19 10.29
N VAL A 12 -13.12 21.87 9.54
CA VAL A 12 -13.05 23.34 9.50
C VAL A 12 -12.89 23.85 8.08
N SER A 13 -13.56 24.96 7.77
CA SER A 13 -13.36 25.67 6.51
C SER A 13 -12.00 26.36 6.52
N LEU A 14 -11.06 25.87 5.72
CA LEU A 14 -9.77 26.51 5.50
C LEU A 14 -9.78 27.27 4.17
N PRO A 15 -9.10 28.43 4.10
CA PRO A 15 -8.83 29.07 2.81
C PRO A 15 -7.94 28.18 1.92
N ASP A 16 -7.76 28.60 0.66
CA ASP A 16 -6.80 27.96 -0.24
C ASP A 16 -5.37 28.33 0.18
N VAL A 17 -4.84 27.55 1.11
CA VAL A 17 -3.51 27.70 1.68
C VAL A 17 -2.79 26.35 1.66
N SER A 18 -1.47 26.42 1.51
CA SER A 18 -0.55 25.29 1.53
C SER A 18 -0.46 24.64 2.91
N THR A 19 0.12 23.44 2.96
CA THR A 19 0.38 22.71 4.20
C THR A 19 1.34 23.49 5.11
N GLU A 20 2.34 24.12 4.49
CA GLU A 20 3.39 24.90 5.13
C GLU A 20 2.83 26.16 5.79
N GLU A 21 1.93 26.88 5.12
CA GLU A 21 1.26 28.05 5.70
C GLU A 21 0.37 27.67 6.90
N ILE A 22 -0.34 26.54 6.81
CA ILE A 22 -1.14 26.02 7.94
C ILE A 22 -0.20 25.69 9.11
N ALA A 23 0.90 24.98 8.83
CA ALA A 23 1.90 24.59 9.83
C ALA A 23 2.51 25.81 10.57
N GLU A 24 2.89 26.84 9.81
CA GLU A 24 3.44 28.07 10.35
C GLU A 24 2.41 28.78 11.25
N ARG A 25 1.16 28.86 10.79
CA ARG A 25 0.08 29.51 11.56
C ARG A 25 -0.22 28.77 12.85
N LEU A 26 -0.30 27.45 12.82
CA LEU A 26 -0.49 26.64 14.03
C LEU A 26 0.68 26.82 15.01
N THR A 27 1.92 26.86 14.49
CA THR A 27 3.11 27.10 15.31
C THR A 27 3.08 28.47 15.99
N MET A 28 2.59 29.52 15.32
CA MET A 28 2.37 30.84 15.94
C MET A 28 1.36 30.82 17.09
N PHE A 29 0.45 29.84 17.12
CA PHE A 29 -0.51 29.62 18.21
C PHE A 29 -0.01 28.60 19.24
N ASP A 30 1.32 28.40 19.34
CA ASP A 30 2.00 27.45 20.24
C ASP A 30 1.68 25.97 19.97
N LEU A 31 1.11 25.66 18.80
CA LEU A 31 0.98 24.31 18.27
C LEU A 31 2.16 24.00 17.36
N LYS A 32 3.35 23.85 17.98
CA LYS A 32 4.62 23.65 17.27
C LYS A 32 4.58 22.40 16.40
N LEU A 33 4.90 22.56 15.12
CA LEU A 33 5.01 21.44 14.19
C LEU A 33 6.42 20.85 14.18
N GLU A 34 6.50 19.52 14.26
CA GLU A 34 7.77 18.78 14.20
C GLU A 34 8.12 18.34 12.77
N GLU A 35 7.12 18.01 11.95
CA GLU A 35 7.33 17.40 10.62
C GLU A 35 6.10 17.59 9.73
N ILE A 36 6.33 17.79 8.43
CA ILE A 36 5.34 17.64 7.36
C ILE A 36 5.66 16.36 6.59
N VAL A 37 4.71 15.44 6.51
CA VAL A 37 4.88 14.15 5.82
C VAL A 37 4.02 14.12 4.56
N GLY A 38 4.67 13.95 3.41
CA GLY A 38 4.02 13.81 2.09
C GLY A 38 4.20 12.42 1.48
N GLY A 39 3.51 12.17 0.36
CA GLY A 39 3.72 11.00 -0.47
C GLY A 39 4.85 11.20 -1.51
N GLY A 40 5.30 10.11 -2.13
CA GLY A 40 6.35 10.15 -3.15
C GLY A 40 6.41 8.92 -4.06
N ILE A 41 5.31 8.18 -4.18
CA ILE A 41 5.27 6.94 -4.96
C ILE A 41 4.87 7.28 -6.40
N THR A 42 5.61 6.74 -7.37
CA THR A 42 5.32 6.84 -8.81
C THR A 42 5.36 5.45 -9.45
N GLY A 43 4.82 5.31 -10.66
CA GLY A 43 4.72 4.02 -11.37
C GLY A 43 3.37 3.32 -11.20
N PRO A 44 3.24 2.07 -11.65
CA PRO A 44 1.97 1.35 -11.70
C PRO A 44 1.57 0.78 -10.32
N LEU A 45 1.38 1.65 -9.33
CA LEU A 45 0.87 1.26 -8.02
C LEU A 45 -0.65 1.07 -8.11
N THR A 46 -1.12 -0.15 -7.87
CA THR A 46 -2.54 -0.48 -7.96
C THR A 46 -3.02 -1.30 -6.76
N ALA A 47 -4.33 -1.27 -6.52
CA ALA A 47 -4.97 -2.29 -5.71
C ALA A 47 -4.96 -3.61 -6.49
N GLY A 48 -4.61 -4.69 -5.79
CA GLY A 48 -4.70 -6.06 -6.28
C GLY A 48 -5.46 -6.93 -5.30
N ARG A 49 -6.00 -8.05 -5.79
CA ARG A 49 -6.66 -9.06 -4.97
C ARG A 49 -5.81 -10.31 -4.89
N VAL A 50 -5.55 -10.78 -3.70
CA VAL A 50 -4.79 -12.02 -3.48
C VAL A 50 -5.65 -13.20 -3.92
N LEU A 51 -5.19 -13.97 -4.89
CA LEU A 51 -5.87 -15.18 -5.35
C LEU A 51 -5.39 -16.41 -4.57
N GLU A 52 -4.08 -16.49 -4.34
CA GLU A 52 -3.48 -17.61 -3.60
C GLU A 52 -2.26 -17.14 -2.80
N VAL A 53 -2.02 -17.82 -1.68
CA VAL A 53 -0.83 -17.67 -0.84
C VAL A 53 -0.27 -19.07 -0.57
N ARG A 54 0.90 -19.38 -1.14
CA ARG A 54 1.60 -20.64 -0.90
C ARG A 54 2.82 -20.41 0.00
N PRO A 55 2.77 -20.82 1.27
CA PRO A 55 3.92 -20.72 2.16
C PRO A 55 4.98 -21.78 1.81
N GLU A 56 6.23 -21.35 1.72
CA GLU A 56 7.38 -22.22 1.43
C GLU A 56 8.52 -21.94 2.41
N GLU A 57 8.99 -22.99 3.08
CA GLU A 57 10.17 -22.91 3.95
C GLU A 57 11.44 -22.81 3.11
N GLN A 58 12.21 -21.76 3.34
CA GLN A 58 13.46 -21.50 2.64
C GLN A 58 14.65 -22.06 3.41
N LYS A 59 15.80 -22.21 2.75
CA LYS A 59 17.04 -22.77 3.34
C LYS A 59 17.53 -22.05 4.61
N ASN A 60 17.09 -20.82 4.84
CA ASN A 60 17.41 -20.03 6.03
C ASN A 60 16.39 -20.22 7.19
N GLY A 61 15.48 -21.18 7.08
CA GLY A 61 14.43 -21.47 8.07
C GLY A 61 13.29 -20.47 8.10
N LYS A 62 13.24 -19.48 7.18
CA LYS A 62 12.12 -18.55 7.07
C LYS A 62 11.06 -19.10 6.12
N VAL A 63 9.80 -18.93 6.48
CA VAL A 63 8.68 -19.20 5.58
C VAL A 63 8.41 -17.95 4.76
N ILE A 64 8.43 -18.08 3.43
CA ILE A 64 8.10 -17.00 2.49
C ILE A 64 6.89 -17.44 1.68
N ASN A 65 5.99 -16.52 1.35
CA ASN A 65 4.83 -16.81 0.52
C ASN A 65 5.11 -16.53 -0.94
N TRP A 66 4.87 -17.52 -1.80
CA TRP A 66 4.66 -17.31 -3.22
C TRP A 66 3.16 -17.06 -3.46
N CYS A 67 2.83 -15.86 -3.91
CA CYS A 67 1.46 -15.38 -4.05
C CYS A 67 1.08 -15.22 -5.52
N ARG A 68 -0.20 -15.46 -5.83
CA ARG A 68 -0.84 -15.00 -7.07
C ARG A 68 -1.73 -13.82 -6.73
N VAL A 69 -1.58 -12.71 -7.44
CA VAL A 69 -2.37 -11.49 -7.20
C VAL A 69 -2.98 -11.02 -8.52
N ASP A 70 -4.30 -10.86 -8.53
CA ASP A 70 -5.03 -10.20 -9.61
C ASP A 70 -4.84 -8.69 -9.50
N VAL A 71 -4.24 -8.10 -10.53
CA VAL A 71 -3.98 -6.66 -10.67
C VAL A 71 -4.71 -6.06 -11.87
N GLY A 72 -5.76 -6.74 -12.34
CA GLY A 72 -6.60 -6.30 -13.45
C GLY A 72 -5.83 -6.22 -14.77
N ALA A 73 -5.79 -5.02 -15.37
CA ALA A 73 -5.18 -4.80 -16.69
C ALA A 73 -3.67 -5.08 -16.74
N LEU A 74 -3.00 -5.17 -15.59
CA LEU A 74 -1.58 -5.46 -15.47
C LEU A 74 -1.30 -6.96 -15.26
N ASN A 75 -2.32 -7.82 -15.34
CA ASN A 75 -2.12 -9.26 -15.22
C ASN A 75 -1.25 -9.80 -16.35
N GLU A 76 -0.38 -10.74 -16.00
CA GLU A 76 0.40 -11.50 -16.96
C GLU A 76 -0.31 -12.83 -17.25
N PRO A 77 -0.11 -13.43 -18.44
CA PRO A 77 -0.54 -14.80 -18.69
C PRO A 77 0.02 -15.73 -17.61
N SER A 78 -0.80 -16.68 -17.18
CA SER A 78 -0.34 -17.71 -16.26
C SER A 78 0.78 -18.53 -16.89
N VAL A 79 1.81 -18.85 -16.11
CA VAL A 79 2.96 -19.65 -16.55
C VAL A 79 2.81 -21.09 -16.04
N PRO A 80 3.35 -22.09 -16.78
CA PRO A 80 3.41 -23.46 -16.29
C PRO A 80 4.09 -23.53 -14.91
N ASP A 81 3.60 -24.38 -14.03
CA ASP A 81 4.08 -24.62 -12.66
C ASP A 81 3.90 -23.46 -11.66
N ALA A 82 3.22 -22.38 -12.04
CA ALA A 82 2.81 -21.38 -11.07
C ALA A 82 1.73 -21.95 -10.12
N PRO A 83 1.77 -21.65 -8.82
CA PRO A 83 0.73 -22.05 -7.89
C PRO A 83 -0.64 -21.58 -8.36
N GLY A 84 -1.65 -22.44 -8.17
CA GLY A 84 -3.06 -22.09 -8.28
C GLY A 84 -3.73 -22.46 -9.58
N ASP A 85 -4.97 -21.99 -9.72
CA ASP A 85 -5.71 -22.11 -10.97
C ASP A 85 -5.02 -21.32 -12.09
N ASP A 86 -5.15 -21.82 -13.32
CA ASP A 86 -4.53 -21.24 -14.53
C ASP A 86 -5.22 -19.93 -14.97
N VAL A 87 -5.17 -18.92 -14.11
CA VAL A 87 -5.83 -17.63 -14.27
C VAL A 87 -4.79 -16.52 -14.42
N PRO A 88 -4.93 -15.62 -15.42
CA PRO A 88 -4.04 -14.47 -15.57
C PRO A 88 -3.93 -13.66 -14.27
N SER A 89 -2.70 -13.46 -13.81
CA SER A 89 -2.38 -12.80 -12.54
C SER A 89 -0.88 -12.55 -12.48
N ARG A 90 -0.43 -11.78 -11.47
CA ARG A 90 1.00 -11.59 -11.22
C ARG A 90 1.50 -12.49 -10.11
N GLY A 91 2.64 -13.13 -10.33
CA GLY A 91 3.38 -13.86 -9.30
C GLY A 91 4.17 -12.88 -8.42
N ILE A 92 3.91 -12.89 -7.11
CA ILE A 92 4.57 -12.00 -6.15
C ILE A 92 5.14 -12.81 -4.99
N ILE A 93 6.41 -12.60 -4.69
CA ILE A 93 7.06 -13.17 -3.51
C ILE A 93 6.89 -12.20 -2.34
N CYS A 94 6.30 -12.66 -1.24
CA CYS A 94 6.03 -11.82 -0.07
C CYS A 94 6.37 -12.56 1.23
N GLY A 95 7.09 -11.89 2.14
CA GLY A 95 7.42 -12.45 3.46
C GLY A 95 6.42 -12.10 4.57
N ALA A 96 5.36 -11.35 4.26
CA ALA A 96 4.36 -10.98 5.26
C ALA A 96 3.37 -12.14 5.51
N HIS A 97 2.84 -12.23 6.72
CA HIS A 97 1.92 -13.31 7.13
C HIS A 97 0.52 -12.80 7.54
N ASN A 98 0.26 -11.51 7.38
CA ASN A 98 -0.96 -10.82 7.83
C ASN A 98 -1.98 -10.60 6.70
N PHE A 99 -2.00 -11.47 5.70
CA PHE A 99 -2.96 -11.47 4.60
C PHE A 99 -3.25 -12.89 4.14
N LYS A 100 -4.35 -13.07 3.41
CA LYS A 100 -4.82 -14.37 2.90
C LYS A 100 -5.51 -14.22 1.54
N PRO A 101 -5.83 -15.33 0.85
CA PRO A 101 -6.66 -15.29 -0.35
C PRO A 101 -7.96 -14.51 -0.14
N GLY A 102 -8.32 -13.69 -1.13
CA GLY A 102 -9.46 -12.79 -1.12
C GLY A 102 -9.16 -11.36 -0.65
N ASP A 103 -8.08 -11.14 0.10
CA ASP A 103 -7.73 -9.81 0.62
C ASP A 103 -7.33 -8.83 -0.50
N LEU A 104 -7.60 -7.55 -0.29
CA LEU A 104 -7.10 -6.47 -1.13
C LEU A 104 -5.77 -5.96 -0.59
N VAL A 105 -4.79 -5.86 -1.48
CA VAL A 105 -3.42 -5.42 -1.18
C VAL A 105 -3.00 -4.34 -2.16
N VAL A 106 -1.97 -3.58 -1.80
CA VAL A 106 -1.35 -2.61 -2.70
C VAL A 106 -0.10 -3.25 -3.31
N VAL A 107 -0.01 -3.24 -4.64
CA VAL A 107 1.07 -3.90 -5.39
C VAL A 107 1.54 -3.01 -6.55
N SER A 108 2.79 -3.20 -6.97
CA SER A 108 3.44 -2.48 -8.08
C SER A 108 3.99 -3.45 -9.11
#